data_AF-A0A7W7Y8Y2-F1
#
_entry.id   AF-A0A7W7Y8Y2-F1
#
_cell.length_a   1.000
_cell.length_b   1.000
_cell.length_c   1.000
_cell.angle_alpha   90.00
_cell.angle_beta   90.00
_cell.angle_gamma   90.00
#
_symmetry.space_group_name_H-M   'P 1'
#
loop_
_entity.id
_entity.type
_entity.pdbx_description
1 polymer ?
#
loop_
_entity_poly.entity_id
_entity_poly.type
_entity_poly.pdbx_seq_one_letter_code
_entity_poly.pdbx_strand_id
1 'polypeptide(L)'
;MMKDRIALKSWATLCLIMACMQLHAAPRALEVVIVVGASGTEEYGKKFQTQVTAWTNACTKASVPAKIIRGEKTTEDLAQTLATADATHSLWLVLIGHGTFDGRDAKFNAEGPDLDVKQLAGWLKPLKQEIAVIHTASSSGGFLKALSGKGRIVITSTKSPDEVFYARFGEHFAEAIGGLPEADLDQDKQVSLLEAFRHASKTVALFYENEGRLATEHALLEDNGDGIGTRSEVLASDTPPATATALDGERAAQLVLVLSPEEQQLTDTQRTTRDALERELKTLKEQRAKMKEDDYYTQLEAILLKLGAVYETKS
;
A
#
# COMPACT_ATOMS: atom_id res chain seq x y z
N MET A 1 -70.47 3.50 49.63
CA MET A 1 -69.26 3.33 50.47
C MET A 1 -68.27 2.50 49.66
N MET A 2 -67.48 3.08 48.76
CA MET A 2 -66.41 4.08 48.97
C MET A 2 -65.14 3.41 49.52
N LYS A 3 -64.06 3.64 48.77
CA LYS A 3 -62.64 3.24 48.90
C LYS A 3 -62.20 2.08 48.01
N ASP A 4 -61.16 2.12 47.19
CA ASP A 4 -60.37 3.21 46.57
C ASP A 4 -59.44 2.44 45.61
N ARG A 5 -59.69 2.48 44.29
CA ARG A 5 -58.72 2.04 43.27
C ARG A 5 -58.25 3.27 42.53
N ILE A 6 -57.25 3.94 43.09
CA ILE A 6 -56.57 5.08 42.47
C ILE A 6 -55.28 4.56 41.83
N ALA A 7 -55.31 4.53 40.51
CA ALA A 7 -54.14 4.50 39.66
C ALA A 7 -53.30 5.75 39.91
N LEU A 8 -51.98 5.60 40.10
CA LEU A 8 -51.07 6.72 40.03
C LEU A 8 -49.68 6.32 39.51
N LYS A 9 -49.48 6.60 38.22
CA LYS A 9 -48.35 7.33 37.63
C LYS A 9 -46.95 6.69 37.63
N SER A 10 -46.57 6.31 36.41
CA SER A 10 -45.42 6.87 35.68
C SER A 10 -44.04 6.81 36.35
N TRP A 11 -43.31 5.74 36.07
CA TRP A 11 -41.87 5.85 35.85
C TRP A 11 -41.57 5.60 34.39
N ALA A 12 -41.26 6.70 33.71
CA ALA A 12 -40.74 6.74 32.37
C ALA A 12 -39.30 6.19 32.38
N THR A 13 -39.15 4.91 32.08
CA THR A 13 -37.87 4.36 31.66
C THR A 13 -37.84 4.41 30.14
N LEU A 14 -37.66 5.61 29.59
CA LEU A 14 -37.31 5.78 28.19
C LEU A 14 -35.83 5.36 28.05
N CYS A 15 -35.59 4.05 27.96
CA CYS A 15 -34.33 3.53 27.47
C CYS A 15 -34.22 3.96 26.01
N LEU A 16 -33.53 5.08 25.79
CA LEU A 16 -33.00 5.45 24.49
C LEU A 16 -31.99 4.36 24.13
N ILE A 17 -32.47 3.33 23.42
CA ILE A 17 -31.62 2.41 22.68
C ILE A 17 -30.99 3.29 21.60
N MET A 18 -29.87 3.94 21.92
CA MET A 18 -28.85 4.21 20.92
C MET A 18 -28.48 2.82 20.39
N ALA A 19 -29.18 2.41 19.35
CA ALA A 19 -28.65 1.46 18.41
C ALA A 19 -27.40 2.13 17.87
N CYS A 20 -26.27 1.87 18.53
CA CYS A 20 -24.97 2.00 17.94
C CYS A 20 -25.04 1.02 16.77
N MET A 21 -25.51 1.50 15.61
CA MET A 21 -25.23 0.84 14.35
C MET A 21 -23.71 0.81 14.31
N GLN A 22 -23.15 -0.32 14.72
CA GLN A 22 -21.80 -0.67 14.34
C GLN A 22 -21.88 -0.71 12.82
N LEU A 23 -21.48 0.38 12.19
CA LEU A 23 -21.13 0.40 10.79
C LEU A 23 -20.04 -0.65 10.66
N HIS A 24 -20.46 -1.85 10.28
CA HIS A 24 -19.53 -2.90 9.92
C HIS A 24 -18.92 -2.40 8.62
N ALA A 25 -17.67 -1.97 8.69
CA ALA A 25 -16.90 -1.62 7.50
C ALA A 25 -17.06 -2.75 6.49
N ALA A 26 -17.33 -2.39 5.23
CA ALA A 26 -17.49 -3.38 4.17
C ALA A 26 -16.24 -4.30 4.16
N PRO A 27 -16.43 -5.63 4.13
CA PRO A 27 -15.32 -6.57 4.13
C PRO A 27 -14.39 -6.25 2.96
N ARG A 28 -13.09 -6.22 3.22
CA ARG A 28 -12.07 -5.89 2.22
C ARG A 28 -11.51 -7.15 1.58
N ALA A 29 -11.57 -7.23 0.25
CA ALA A 29 -10.92 -8.22 -0.59
C ALA A 29 -9.43 -7.89 -0.74
N LEU A 30 -8.71 -7.87 0.38
CA LEU A 30 -7.28 -7.61 0.47
C LEU A 30 -6.63 -8.60 1.43
N GLU A 31 -5.53 -9.20 1.01
CA GLU A 31 -4.66 -10.03 1.84
C GLU A 31 -3.30 -9.35 2.02
N VAL A 32 -2.76 -9.35 3.23
CA VAL A 32 -1.40 -8.85 3.51
C VAL A 32 -0.53 -10.02 3.96
N VAL A 33 0.55 -10.29 3.24
CA VAL A 33 1.55 -11.30 3.58
C VAL A 33 2.85 -10.59 3.96
N ILE A 34 3.30 -10.79 5.19
CA ILE A 34 4.51 -10.18 5.74
C ILE A 34 5.55 -11.29 5.90
N VAL A 35 6.65 -11.17 5.16
CA VAL A 35 7.75 -12.13 5.16
C VAL A 35 8.93 -11.51 5.89
N VAL A 36 9.44 -12.21 6.90
CA VAL A 36 10.59 -11.75 7.70
C VAL A 36 11.81 -12.61 7.38
N GLY A 37 12.88 -11.96 6.98
CA GLY A 37 14.17 -12.58 6.66
C GLY A 37 15.02 -12.86 7.88
N ALA A 38 16.17 -13.49 7.65
CA ALA A 38 17.17 -13.72 8.69
C ALA A 38 17.68 -12.39 9.24
N SER A 39 17.62 -12.20 10.56
CA SER A 39 18.09 -10.98 11.21
C SER A 39 19.61 -10.84 11.24
N GLY A 40 20.33 -11.97 11.31
CA GLY A 40 21.78 -12.04 11.47
C GLY A 40 22.24 -11.65 12.89
N THR A 41 21.77 -10.52 13.41
CA THR A 41 22.05 -10.04 14.77
C THR A 41 20.76 -9.67 15.52
N GLU A 42 20.83 -9.61 16.85
CA GLU A 42 19.70 -9.20 17.70
C GLU A 42 19.24 -7.75 17.41
N GLU A 43 20.18 -6.86 17.07
CA GLU A 43 19.89 -5.46 16.74
C GLU A 43 18.92 -5.34 15.55
N TYR A 44 19.24 -6.01 14.44
CA TYR A 44 18.36 -6.02 13.26
C TYR A 44 17.07 -6.79 13.54
N GLY A 45 17.12 -7.85 14.36
CA GLY A 45 15.93 -8.58 14.79
C GLY A 45 14.90 -7.67 15.47
N LYS A 46 15.34 -6.75 16.34
CA LYS A 46 14.46 -5.76 16.98
C LYS A 46 13.85 -4.81 15.95
N LYS A 47 14.64 -4.32 15.00
CA LYS A 47 14.17 -3.44 13.92
C LYS A 47 13.12 -4.13 13.04
N PHE A 48 13.36 -5.38 12.66
CA PHE A 48 12.39 -6.18 11.89
C PHE A 48 11.10 -6.39 12.68
N GLN A 49 11.19 -6.69 13.98
CA GLN A 49 10.02 -6.86 14.82
C GLN A 49 9.20 -5.55 14.95
N THR A 50 9.85 -4.39 15.05
CA THR A 50 9.16 -3.09 15.03
C THR A 50 8.38 -2.89 13.72
N GLN A 51 8.98 -3.18 12.58
CA GLN A 51 8.30 -3.10 11.27
C GLN A 51 7.11 -4.07 11.20
N VAL A 52 7.28 -5.34 11.62
CA VAL A 52 6.20 -6.33 11.66
C VAL A 52 5.04 -5.85 12.54
N THR A 53 5.35 -5.27 13.70
CA THR A 53 4.34 -4.71 14.61
C THR A 53 3.60 -3.53 13.97
N ALA A 54 4.31 -2.61 13.32
CA ALA A 54 3.68 -1.48 12.61
C ALA A 54 2.70 -1.97 11.52
N TRP A 55 3.12 -2.91 10.68
CA TRP A 55 2.27 -3.53 9.66
C TRP A 55 1.07 -4.26 10.26
N THR A 56 1.28 -5.05 11.31
CA THR A 56 0.19 -5.80 11.97
C THR A 56 -0.84 -4.86 12.60
N ASN A 57 -0.37 -3.76 13.20
CA ASN A 57 -1.25 -2.72 13.74
C ASN A 57 -2.05 -2.03 12.62
N ALA A 58 -1.41 -1.71 11.50
CA ALA A 58 -2.08 -1.13 10.34
C ALA A 58 -3.16 -2.07 9.77
N CYS A 59 -2.84 -3.36 9.61
CA CYS A 59 -3.81 -4.37 9.17
C CYS A 59 -4.98 -4.51 10.16
N THR A 60 -4.69 -4.46 11.47
CA THR A 60 -5.73 -4.49 12.52
C THR A 60 -6.64 -3.28 12.42
N LYS A 61 -6.10 -2.06 12.28
CA LYS A 61 -6.89 -0.84 12.07
C LYS A 61 -7.75 -0.94 10.81
N ALA A 62 -7.21 -1.55 9.75
CA ALA A 62 -7.88 -1.73 8.48
C ALA A 62 -8.90 -2.88 8.47
N SER A 63 -8.99 -3.68 9.55
CA SER A 63 -9.76 -4.94 9.59
C SER A 63 -9.40 -5.90 8.44
N VAL A 64 -8.12 -5.94 8.07
CA VAL A 64 -7.55 -6.77 6.99
C VAL A 64 -6.70 -7.88 7.61
N PRO A 65 -6.84 -9.14 7.17
CA PRO A 65 -6.00 -10.23 7.68
C PRO A 65 -4.53 -10.06 7.28
N ALA A 66 -3.64 -10.23 8.26
CA ALA A 66 -2.19 -10.27 8.05
C ALA A 66 -1.66 -11.68 8.28
N LYS A 67 -0.93 -12.25 7.31
CA LYS A 67 -0.22 -13.51 7.44
C LYS A 67 1.28 -13.24 7.58
N ILE A 68 1.85 -13.64 8.71
CA ILE A 68 3.29 -13.46 8.99
C ILE A 68 4.02 -14.77 8.72
N ILE A 69 5.07 -14.73 7.89
CA ILE A 69 5.93 -15.86 7.53
C ILE A 69 7.35 -15.56 8.02
N ARG A 70 7.93 -16.49 8.78
CA ARG A 70 9.29 -16.43 9.34
C ARG A 70 9.77 -17.82 9.76
N GLY A 71 11.07 -17.98 9.99
CA GLY A 71 11.68 -19.25 10.38
C GLY A 71 12.31 -20.03 9.21
N GLU A 72 12.87 -21.20 9.51
CA GLU A 72 13.62 -22.04 8.56
C GLU A 72 12.83 -22.44 7.30
N LYS A 73 11.50 -22.40 7.36
CA LYS A 73 10.60 -22.74 6.24
C LYS A 73 10.09 -21.54 5.45
N THR A 74 10.58 -20.33 5.73
CA THR A 74 10.07 -19.08 5.14
C THR A 74 9.84 -19.16 3.63
N THR A 75 10.81 -19.71 2.89
CA THR A 75 10.76 -19.79 1.42
C THR A 75 9.74 -20.82 0.93
N GLU A 76 9.61 -21.96 1.62
CA GLU A 76 8.59 -22.99 1.34
C GLU A 76 7.18 -22.45 1.64
N ASP A 77 7.01 -21.86 2.83
CA ASP A 77 5.74 -21.33 3.30
C ASP A 77 5.26 -20.16 2.43
N LEU A 78 6.18 -19.31 1.95
CA LEU A 78 5.86 -18.25 1.00
C LEU A 78 5.40 -18.83 -0.34
N ALA A 79 6.14 -19.80 -0.89
CA ALA A 79 5.76 -20.45 -2.14
C ALA A 79 4.36 -21.09 -2.05
N GLN A 80 4.08 -21.79 -0.95
CA GLN A 80 2.76 -22.39 -0.70
C GLN A 80 1.68 -21.32 -0.56
N THR A 81 1.95 -20.25 0.19
CA THR A 81 1.00 -19.14 0.38
C THR A 81 0.63 -18.50 -0.95
N LEU A 82 1.61 -18.21 -1.81
CA LEU A 82 1.37 -17.62 -3.12
C LEU A 82 0.66 -18.60 -4.07
N ALA A 83 0.95 -19.90 -3.98
CA ALA A 83 0.27 -20.91 -4.79
C ALA A 83 -1.22 -21.07 -4.45
N THR A 84 -1.63 -20.72 -3.22
CA THR A 84 -3.02 -20.79 -2.75
C THR A 84 -3.66 -19.42 -2.55
N ALA A 85 -3.06 -18.34 -3.07
CA ALA A 85 -3.60 -17.00 -2.93
C ALA A 85 -4.97 -16.90 -3.61
N ASP A 86 -5.92 -16.23 -2.97
CA ASP A 86 -7.27 -16.08 -3.52
C ASP A 86 -7.27 -15.03 -4.64
N ALA A 87 -7.48 -15.51 -5.88
CA ALA A 87 -7.57 -14.71 -7.10
C ALA A 87 -8.57 -13.53 -7.04
N THR A 88 -9.52 -13.57 -6.12
CA THR A 88 -10.54 -12.53 -5.92
C THR A 88 -10.08 -11.40 -4.99
N HIS A 89 -8.98 -11.58 -4.26
CA HIS A 89 -8.42 -10.59 -3.35
C HIS A 89 -7.17 -9.94 -3.96
N SER A 90 -7.00 -8.64 -3.72
CA SER A 90 -5.70 -8.00 -3.96
C SER A 90 -4.69 -8.53 -2.94
N LEU A 91 -3.41 -8.59 -3.31
CA LEU A 91 -2.35 -9.10 -2.42
C LEU A 91 -1.27 -8.04 -2.18
N TRP A 92 -0.97 -7.77 -0.92
CA TRP A 92 0.21 -7.00 -0.54
C TRP A 92 1.25 -7.95 0.04
N LEU A 93 2.39 -8.07 -0.64
CA LEU A 93 3.53 -8.86 -0.22
C LEU A 93 4.62 -7.94 0.33
N VAL A 94 4.88 -8.00 1.63
CA VAL A 94 5.88 -7.18 2.31
C VAL A 94 7.08 -8.07 2.67
N LEU A 95 8.28 -7.71 2.20
CA LEU A 95 9.52 -8.44 2.49
C LEU A 95 10.42 -7.58 3.38
N ILE A 96 10.53 -7.95 4.66
CA ILE A 96 11.35 -7.28 5.68
C ILE A 96 12.58 -8.11 5.94
N GLY A 97 13.78 -7.60 5.68
CA GLY A 97 14.97 -8.42 5.86
C GLY A 97 16.26 -7.78 5.39
N HIS A 98 17.25 -8.64 5.16
CA HIS A 98 18.46 -8.32 4.40
C HIS A 98 18.38 -8.93 3.01
N GLY A 99 19.20 -8.41 2.09
CA GLY A 99 19.43 -9.01 0.79
C GLY A 99 20.90 -8.96 0.39
N THR A 100 21.28 -9.91 -0.45
CA THR A 100 22.64 -10.07 -0.98
C THR A 100 22.64 -10.00 -2.49
N PHE A 101 23.80 -9.66 -3.05
CA PHE A 101 24.06 -9.69 -4.48
C PHE A 101 25.44 -10.26 -4.74
N ASP A 102 25.53 -11.31 -5.56
CA ASP A 102 26.80 -11.98 -5.90
C ASP A 102 27.45 -11.43 -7.20
N GLY A 103 26.94 -10.31 -7.72
CA GLY A 103 27.31 -9.75 -9.02
C GLY A 103 26.49 -10.31 -10.20
N ARG A 104 25.61 -11.30 -9.96
CA ARG A 104 24.74 -11.88 -10.99
C ARG A 104 23.28 -11.96 -10.56
N ASP A 105 23.01 -12.54 -9.39
CA ASP A 105 21.65 -12.74 -8.88
C ASP A 105 21.51 -12.06 -7.51
N ALA A 106 20.46 -11.24 -7.37
CA ALA A 106 20.05 -10.67 -6.08
C ALA A 106 19.20 -11.69 -5.32
N LYS A 107 19.31 -11.68 -3.99
CA LYS A 107 18.58 -12.60 -3.11
C LYS A 107 18.02 -11.87 -1.90
N PHE A 108 16.85 -12.30 -1.45
CA PHE A 108 16.33 -11.99 -0.13
C PHE A 108 16.80 -13.06 0.85
N ASN A 109 17.43 -12.62 1.95
CA ASN A 109 18.00 -13.54 2.93
C ASN A 109 16.93 -14.03 3.89
N ALA A 110 16.44 -15.25 3.67
CA ALA A 110 15.49 -15.90 4.56
C ALA A 110 16.23 -16.56 5.74
N GLU A 111 15.52 -16.89 6.82
CA GLU A 111 16.06 -17.79 7.86
C GLU A 111 16.31 -19.21 7.32
N GLY A 112 15.58 -19.60 6.28
CA GLY A 112 15.80 -20.81 5.49
C GLY A 112 16.62 -20.54 4.21
N PRO A 113 16.45 -21.37 3.16
CA PRO A 113 17.06 -21.11 1.87
C PRO A 113 16.71 -19.72 1.33
N ASP A 114 17.71 -18.93 0.94
CA ASP A 114 17.49 -17.61 0.33
C ASP A 114 16.56 -17.68 -0.88
N LEU A 115 15.75 -16.64 -1.03
CA LEU A 115 14.83 -16.46 -2.15
C LEU A 115 15.49 -15.63 -3.25
N ASP A 116 15.56 -16.15 -4.48
CA ASP A 116 16.06 -15.39 -5.62
C ASP A 116 14.95 -14.71 -6.46
N VAL A 117 15.38 -13.80 -7.34
CA VAL A 117 14.51 -13.02 -8.23
C VAL A 117 13.64 -13.93 -9.12
N LYS A 118 14.20 -15.01 -9.66
CA LYS A 118 13.51 -15.89 -10.62
C LYS A 118 12.42 -16.71 -9.93
N GLN A 119 12.70 -17.19 -8.72
CA GLN A 119 11.73 -17.90 -7.89
C GLN A 119 10.53 -17.01 -7.57
N LEU A 120 10.75 -15.81 -7.02
CA LEU A 120 9.66 -14.91 -6.66
C LEU A 120 8.85 -14.48 -7.87
N ALA A 121 9.51 -14.07 -8.97
CA ALA A 121 8.83 -13.73 -10.21
C ALA A 121 8.01 -14.91 -10.76
N GLY A 122 8.55 -16.13 -10.66
CA GLY A 122 7.88 -17.37 -11.06
C GLY A 122 6.60 -17.62 -10.27
N TRP A 123 6.62 -17.41 -8.96
CA TRP A 123 5.44 -17.58 -8.09
C TRP A 123 4.38 -16.51 -8.31
N LEU A 124 4.78 -15.27 -8.61
CA LEU A 124 3.83 -14.18 -8.87
C LEU A 124 3.24 -14.23 -10.29
N LYS A 125 3.93 -14.79 -11.27
CA LYS A 125 3.48 -14.88 -12.68
C LYS A 125 2.06 -15.46 -12.89
N PRO A 126 1.64 -16.56 -12.23
CA PRO A 126 0.29 -17.11 -12.41
C PRO A 126 -0.80 -16.22 -11.81
N LEU A 127 -0.49 -15.38 -10.81
CA LEU A 127 -1.47 -14.58 -10.09
C LEU A 127 -1.95 -13.39 -10.94
N LYS A 128 -3.27 -13.29 -11.16
CA LYS A 128 -3.89 -12.26 -12.02
C LYS A 128 -4.50 -11.09 -11.26
N GLN A 129 -4.65 -11.22 -9.94
CA GLN A 129 -5.05 -10.11 -9.08
C GLN A 129 -4.00 -8.99 -9.06
N GLU A 130 -4.41 -7.83 -8.57
CA GLU A 130 -3.51 -6.73 -8.28
C GLU A 130 -2.57 -7.11 -7.12
N ILE A 131 -1.27 -6.88 -7.30
CA ILE A 131 -0.27 -7.22 -6.30
C ILE A 131 0.66 -6.03 -6.06
N ALA A 132 0.74 -5.61 -4.80
CA ALA A 132 1.78 -4.70 -4.33
C ALA A 132 2.91 -5.52 -3.69
N VAL A 133 4.12 -5.44 -4.24
CA VAL A 133 5.33 -6.03 -3.65
C VAL A 133 6.15 -4.91 -3.04
N ILE A 134 6.28 -4.93 -1.71
CA ILE A 134 7.00 -3.93 -0.93
C ILE A 134 8.24 -4.62 -0.37
N HIS A 135 9.35 -4.48 -1.08
CA HIS A 135 10.61 -5.14 -0.76
C HIS A 135 11.54 -4.19 -0.01
N THR A 136 11.59 -4.31 1.32
CA THR A 136 12.29 -3.35 2.18
C THR A 136 13.72 -3.73 2.58
N ALA A 137 14.23 -4.85 2.07
CA ALA A 137 15.60 -5.29 2.29
C ALA A 137 16.64 -4.53 1.45
N SER A 138 17.91 -4.69 1.82
CA SER A 138 19.06 -4.36 0.97
C SER A 138 19.05 -5.16 -0.34
N SER A 139 19.73 -4.68 -1.38
CA SER A 139 19.78 -5.28 -2.72
C SER A 139 18.42 -5.46 -3.43
N SER A 140 17.32 -4.97 -2.85
CA SER A 140 15.94 -5.10 -3.36
C SER A 140 15.73 -4.58 -4.78
N GLY A 141 16.50 -3.58 -5.23
CA GLY A 141 16.42 -3.03 -6.58
C GLY A 141 16.71 -4.07 -7.68
N GLY A 142 17.43 -5.15 -7.36
CA GLY A 142 17.63 -6.27 -8.27
C GLY A 142 16.36 -7.04 -8.65
N PHE A 143 15.31 -6.92 -7.84
CA PHE A 143 14.03 -7.60 -8.09
C PHE A 143 13.10 -6.78 -8.98
N LEU A 144 13.22 -5.44 -8.98
CA LEU A 144 12.22 -4.52 -9.52
C LEU A 144 11.72 -4.93 -10.91
N LYS A 145 12.62 -4.96 -11.89
CA LYS A 145 12.27 -5.24 -13.29
C LYS A 145 11.61 -6.59 -13.51
N ALA A 146 11.96 -7.61 -12.73
CA ALA A 146 11.41 -8.96 -12.88
C ALA A 146 10.02 -9.10 -12.25
N LEU A 147 9.71 -8.25 -11.26
CA LEU A 147 8.43 -8.23 -10.57
C LEU A 147 7.43 -7.24 -11.20
N SER A 148 7.92 -6.26 -11.95
CA SER A 148 7.13 -5.30 -12.72
C SER A 148 6.22 -5.96 -13.76
N GLY A 149 5.07 -5.34 -14.00
CA GLY A 149 4.10 -5.77 -14.99
C GLY A 149 2.70 -5.23 -14.75
N LYS A 150 1.75 -5.61 -15.61
CA LYS A 150 0.36 -5.15 -15.47
C LYS A 150 -0.25 -5.62 -14.15
N GLY A 151 -0.84 -4.68 -13.39
CA GLY A 151 -1.43 -4.96 -12.07
C GLY A 151 -0.38 -5.31 -11.02
N ARG A 152 0.86 -4.84 -11.20
CA ARG A 152 1.93 -4.93 -10.23
C ARG A 152 2.31 -3.53 -9.79
N ILE A 153 2.50 -3.39 -8.49
CA ILE A 153 3.09 -2.22 -7.86
C ILE A 153 4.33 -2.74 -7.14
N VAL A 154 5.51 -2.23 -7.47
CA VAL A 154 6.77 -2.69 -6.89
C VAL A 154 7.44 -1.51 -6.20
N ILE A 155 7.68 -1.65 -4.91
CA ILE A 155 8.42 -0.69 -4.10
C ILE A 155 9.67 -1.38 -3.59
N THR A 156 10.84 -0.78 -3.84
CA THR A 156 12.13 -1.27 -3.34
C THR A 156 12.77 -0.21 -2.46
N SER A 157 13.55 -0.64 -1.46
CA SER A 157 14.36 0.29 -0.66
C SER A 157 15.63 0.75 -1.37
N THR A 158 16.03 0.04 -2.42
CA THR A 158 17.28 0.28 -3.14
C THR A 158 17.04 0.40 -4.64
N LYS A 159 17.90 1.14 -5.33
CA LYS A 159 17.78 1.39 -6.78
C LYS A 159 18.44 0.33 -7.64
N SER A 160 19.33 -0.45 -7.03
CA SER A 160 20.15 -1.46 -7.70
C SER A 160 20.50 -2.57 -6.73
N PRO A 161 20.82 -3.77 -7.21
CA PRO A 161 21.25 -4.86 -6.35
C PRO A 161 22.60 -4.60 -5.65
N ASP A 162 23.40 -3.65 -6.15
CA ASP A 162 24.68 -3.27 -5.54
C ASP A 162 24.56 -2.52 -4.20
N GLU A 163 23.37 -2.06 -3.84
CA GLU A 163 23.10 -1.39 -2.56
C GLU A 163 22.88 -2.44 -1.45
N VAL A 164 23.97 -3.08 -1.06
CA VAL A 164 23.98 -4.26 -0.16
C VAL A 164 23.93 -3.92 1.33
N PHE A 165 24.08 -2.64 1.70
CA PHE A 165 24.03 -2.21 3.10
C PHE A 165 22.59 -2.20 3.63
N TYR A 166 22.45 -2.34 4.95
CA TYR A 166 21.16 -2.31 5.63
C TYR A 166 20.31 -1.10 5.20
N ALA A 167 19.11 -1.39 4.71
CA ALA A 167 18.13 -0.40 4.28
C ALA A 167 17.19 -0.02 5.43
N ARG A 168 17.09 1.28 5.71
CA ARG A 168 16.22 1.88 6.74
C ARG A 168 14.85 2.26 6.23
N PHE A 169 14.68 2.37 4.91
CA PHE A 169 13.41 2.77 4.29
C PHE A 169 12.19 2.02 4.85
N GLY A 170 12.31 0.70 5.06
CA GLY A 170 11.23 -0.12 5.60
C GLY A 170 10.74 0.29 6.99
N GLU A 171 11.64 0.81 7.83
CA GLU A 171 11.30 1.30 9.18
C GLU A 171 10.29 2.46 9.08
N HIS A 172 10.59 3.45 8.24
CA HIS A 172 9.75 4.63 8.07
C HIS A 172 8.50 4.36 7.22
N PHE A 173 8.61 3.47 6.23
CA PHE A 173 7.48 3.10 5.36
C PHE A 173 6.39 2.37 6.14
N ALA A 174 6.77 1.41 6.99
CA ALA A 174 5.83 0.64 7.79
C ALA A 174 5.03 1.52 8.77
N GLU A 175 5.68 2.54 9.36
CA GLU A 175 5.01 3.50 10.22
C GLU A 175 4.04 4.39 9.43
N ALA A 176 4.48 4.93 8.28
CA ALA A 176 3.66 5.82 7.44
C ALA A 176 2.35 5.17 6.98
N ILE A 177 2.41 3.91 6.51
CA ILE A 177 1.23 3.13 6.10
C ILE A 177 0.20 2.96 7.23
N GLY A 178 0.64 3.03 8.49
CA GLY A 178 -0.23 2.98 9.65
C GLY A 178 -1.12 4.22 9.85
N GLY A 179 -1.02 5.22 8.97
CA GLY A 179 -1.79 6.46 8.98
C GLY A 179 -1.09 7.59 9.73
N LEU A 180 0.22 7.78 9.52
CA LEU A 180 0.95 8.91 10.11
C LEU A 180 0.43 10.25 9.53
N PRO A 181 0.01 11.23 10.36
CA PRO A 181 -0.50 12.50 9.86
C PRO A 181 0.50 13.28 9.00
N GLU A 182 1.80 13.20 9.29
CA GLU A 182 2.86 13.84 8.52
C GLU A 182 3.18 13.14 7.19
N ALA A 183 2.61 11.95 6.95
CA ALA A 183 2.69 11.24 5.69
C ALA A 183 1.47 11.52 4.79
N ASP A 184 0.33 11.96 5.34
CA ASP A 184 -0.86 12.41 4.61
C ASP A 184 -0.57 13.77 3.95
N LEU A 185 -0.18 13.76 2.67
CA LEU A 185 0.29 14.94 1.94
C LEU A 185 -0.87 15.72 1.31
N ASP A 186 -1.95 15.04 0.94
CA ASP A 186 -3.13 15.67 0.34
C ASP A 186 -4.27 15.97 1.34
N GLN A 187 -4.09 15.59 2.60
CA GLN A 187 -4.98 15.87 3.74
C GLN A 187 -6.34 15.17 3.64
N ASP A 188 -6.39 14.01 3.00
CA ASP A 188 -7.61 13.18 2.88
C ASP A 188 -7.85 12.26 4.09
N LYS A 189 -7.02 12.36 5.14
CA LYS A 189 -7.05 11.59 6.40
C LYS A 189 -6.72 10.11 6.24
N GLN A 190 -6.04 9.75 5.17
CA GLN A 190 -5.46 8.43 4.97
C GLN A 190 -4.07 8.59 4.37
N VAL A 191 -3.37 7.46 4.18
CA VAL A 191 -2.03 7.48 3.60
C VAL A 191 -1.96 6.42 2.52
N SER A 192 -1.73 6.87 1.29
CA SER A 192 -1.53 6.01 0.12
C SER A 192 -0.13 5.38 0.10
N LEU A 193 0.06 4.34 -0.73
CA LEU A 193 1.39 3.76 -0.97
C LEU A 193 2.36 4.82 -1.51
N LEU A 194 1.89 5.73 -2.37
CA LEU A 194 2.71 6.81 -2.92
C LEU A 194 3.17 7.77 -1.81
N GLU A 195 2.27 8.17 -0.92
CA GLU A 195 2.58 9.07 0.19
C GLU A 195 3.52 8.43 1.21
N ALA A 196 3.26 7.18 1.60
CA ALA A 196 4.16 6.43 2.45
C ALA A 196 5.56 6.29 1.81
N PHE A 197 5.63 6.04 0.50
CA PHE A 197 6.88 5.99 -0.26
C PHE A 197 7.62 7.33 -0.21
N ARG A 198 6.92 8.44 -0.44
CA ARG A 198 7.50 9.79 -0.41
C ARG A 198 7.96 10.18 0.99
N HIS A 199 7.14 9.91 2.01
CA HIS A 199 7.48 10.15 3.40
C HIS A 199 8.74 9.38 3.80
N ALA A 200 8.74 8.05 3.58
CA ALA A 200 9.86 7.20 3.95
C ALA A 200 11.15 7.58 3.21
N SER A 201 11.08 7.85 1.91
CA SER A 201 12.23 8.29 1.11
C SER A 201 12.83 9.59 1.64
N LYS A 202 11.97 10.59 1.94
CA LYS A 202 12.40 11.86 2.51
C LYS A 202 13.04 11.69 3.89
N THR A 203 12.44 10.89 4.76
CA THR A 203 12.94 10.64 6.12
C THR A 203 14.31 9.93 6.09
N VAL A 204 14.49 8.97 5.18
CA VAL A 204 15.80 8.31 4.96
C VAL A 204 16.84 9.30 4.44
N ALA A 205 16.49 10.14 3.46
CA ALA A 205 17.41 11.14 2.93
C ALA A 205 17.90 12.12 4.03
N LEU A 206 16.96 12.61 4.84
CA LEU A 206 17.27 13.48 5.99
C LEU A 206 18.14 12.77 7.03
N PHE A 207 17.94 11.48 7.28
CA PHE A 207 18.80 10.70 8.17
C PHE A 207 20.26 10.72 7.70
N TYR A 208 20.54 10.37 6.44
CA TYR A 208 21.91 10.36 5.92
C TYR A 208 22.54 11.76 5.92
N GLU A 209 21.76 12.79 5.57
CA GLU A 209 22.21 14.19 5.61
C GLU A 209 22.60 14.62 7.04
N ASN A 210 21.71 14.40 8.01
CA ASN A 210 21.92 14.79 9.40
C ASN A 210 23.09 14.03 10.06
N GLU A 211 23.29 12.77 9.69
CA GLU A 211 24.40 11.95 10.17
C GLU A 211 25.73 12.24 9.44
N GLY A 212 25.73 13.10 8.41
CA GLY A 212 26.91 13.40 7.60
C GLY A 212 27.43 12.17 6.84
N ARG A 213 26.53 11.27 6.41
CA ARG A 213 26.87 10.01 5.74
C ARG A 213 26.41 10.04 4.27
N LEU A 214 27.11 9.29 3.44
CA LEU A 214 26.65 9.01 2.08
C LEU A 214 25.44 8.07 2.13
N ALA A 215 24.40 8.39 1.36
CA ALA A 215 23.24 7.52 1.22
C ALA A 215 23.64 6.18 0.57
N THR A 216 23.31 5.08 1.25
CA THR A 216 23.60 3.71 0.78
C THR A 216 22.37 2.98 0.26
N GLU A 217 21.22 3.65 0.20
CA GLU A 217 19.95 3.12 -0.26
C GLU A 217 19.19 4.23 -0.99
N HIS A 218 18.51 3.88 -2.08
CA HIS A 218 17.71 4.82 -2.86
C HIS A 218 16.42 4.13 -3.32
N ALA A 219 15.32 4.41 -2.65
CA ALA A 219 14.06 3.71 -2.91
C ALA A 219 13.49 4.02 -4.31
N LEU A 220 12.85 3.03 -4.92
CA LEU A 220 12.15 3.15 -6.19
C LEU A 220 10.70 2.69 -6.06
N LEU A 221 9.82 3.32 -6.82
CA LEU A 221 8.44 2.92 -7.04
C LEU A 221 8.22 2.64 -8.53
N GLU A 222 7.60 1.52 -8.85
CA GLU A 222 7.18 1.17 -10.20
C GLU A 222 5.74 0.66 -10.16
N ASP A 223 4.82 1.28 -10.90
CA ASP A 223 3.40 0.89 -10.92
C ASP A 223 2.74 0.95 -12.30
N ASN A 224 3.51 1.30 -13.34
CA ASN A 224 3.03 1.42 -14.72
C ASN A 224 3.30 0.15 -15.57
N GLY A 225 4.15 -0.76 -15.10
CA GLY A 225 4.52 -2.02 -15.75
C GLY A 225 5.68 -1.93 -16.77
N ASP A 226 6.41 -0.81 -16.86
CA ASP A 226 7.53 -0.61 -17.79
C ASP A 226 8.88 -1.16 -17.26
N GLY A 227 8.94 -1.47 -15.97
CA GLY A 227 10.14 -2.01 -15.31
C GLY A 227 11.25 -0.98 -15.06
N ILE A 228 10.92 0.31 -15.11
CA ILE A 228 11.79 1.44 -14.81
C ILE A 228 11.23 2.17 -13.59
N GLY A 229 11.77 1.85 -12.40
CA GLY A 229 11.30 2.51 -11.19
C GLY A 229 11.66 4.00 -11.11
N THR A 230 10.74 4.78 -10.56
CA THR A 230 10.88 6.22 -10.34
C THR A 230 11.27 6.53 -8.89
N ARG A 231 12.20 7.48 -8.70
CA ARG A 231 12.59 7.98 -7.37
C ARG A 231 11.62 9.02 -6.83
N SER A 232 11.53 9.12 -5.51
CA SER A 232 10.65 10.08 -4.83
C SER A 232 10.90 11.54 -5.23
N GLU A 233 12.15 11.94 -5.46
CA GLU A 233 12.46 13.33 -5.86
C GLU A 233 11.89 13.69 -7.24
N VAL A 234 11.74 12.69 -8.12
CA VAL A 234 11.15 12.87 -9.45
C VAL A 234 9.63 12.99 -9.32
N LEU A 235 9.01 12.15 -8.49
CA LEU A 235 7.56 12.18 -8.23
C LEU A 235 7.10 13.44 -7.48
N ALA A 236 8.00 14.07 -6.73
CA ALA A 236 7.74 15.32 -6.02
C ALA A 236 7.96 16.57 -6.88
N SER A 237 8.45 16.43 -8.12
CA SER A 237 8.75 17.57 -8.98
C SER A 237 7.53 18.02 -9.77
N ASP A 238 7.24 19.32 -9.74
CA ASP A 238 6.21 19.96 -10.58
C ASP A 238 6.62 20.03 -12.07
N THR A 239 7.87 19.68 -12.39
CA THR A 239 8.39 19.68 -13.76
C THR A 239 8.51 18.24 -14.27
N PRO A 240 7.70 17.82 -15.26
CA PRO A 240 7.83 16.50 -15.85
C PRO A 240 9.23 16.33 -16.45
N PRO A 241 9.92 15.19 -16.26
CA PRO A 241 11.21 14.95 -16.90
C PRO A 241 11.09 15.06 -18.42
N ALA A 242 12.07 15.70 -19.06
CA ALA A 242 12.08 15.97 -20.51
C ALA A 242 12.02 14.72 -21.40
N THR A 243 12.18 13.53 -20.83
CA THR A 243 12.23 12.22 -21.51
C THR A 243 11.20 11.22 -20.97
N ALA A 244 10.23 11.65 -20.16
CA ALA A 244 9.40 10.72 -19.40
C ALA A 244 8.48 9.88 -20.30
N THR A 245 8.70 8.56 -20.28
CA THR A 245 7.59 7.59 -20.21
C THR A 245 6.62 8.01 -19.10
N ALA A 246 5.35 7.58 -19.14
CA ALA A 246 4.39 7.93 -18.11
C ALA A 246 4.99 7.66 -16.71
N LEU A 247 5.11 8.69 -15.87
CA LEU A 247 5.69 8.55 -14.53
C LEU A 247 4.89 7.56 -13.70
N ASP A 248 5.58 6.84 -12.81
CA ASP A 248 4.93 6.00 -11.81
C ASP A 248 4.15 6.85 -10.79
N GLY A 249 3.36 6.17 -9.96
CA GLY A 249 2.70 6.72 -8.78
C GLY A 249 1.21 6.94 -8.95
N GLU A 250 0.68 6.90 -10.17
CA GLU A 250 -0.76 7.07 -10.38
C GLU A 250 -1.58 5.97 -9.69
N ARG A 251 -1.16 4.70 -9.78
CA ARG A 251 -1.88 3.62 -9.13
C ARG A 251 -1.56 3.56 -7.64
N ALA A 252 -0.31 3.77 -7.27
CA ALA A 252 0.12 3.78 -5.87
C ALA A 252 -0.57 4.88 -5.03
N ALA A 253 -0.95 6.01 -5.64
CA ALA A 253 -1.74 7.07 -5.00
C ALA A 253 -3.14 6.62 -4.57
N GLN A 254 -3.70 5.59 -5.21
CA GLN A 254 -5.06 5.09 -4.92
C GLN A 254 -5.07 3.88 -3.99
N LEU A 255 -3.89 3.36 -3.61
CA LEU A 255 -3.76 2.17 -2.79
C LEU A 255 -3.50 2.54 -1.33
N VAL A 256 -4.51 2.33 -0.50
CA VAL A 256 -4.52 2.69 0.92
C VAL A 256 -4.82 1.47 1.79
N LEU A 257 -4.00 1.25 2.83
CA LEU A 257 -4.27 0.20 3.81
C LEU A 257 -5.25 0.68 4.89
N VAL A 258 -4.96 1.80 5.56
CA VAL A 258 -5.86 2.32 6.59
C VAL A 258 -6.75 3.40 5.97
N LEU A 259 -7.97 3.00 5.60
CA LEU A 259 -8.94 3.87 4.95
C LEU A 259 -9.45 4.96 5.89
N SER A 260 -9.69 6.15 5.35
CA SER A 260 -10.37 7.24 6.07
C SER A 260 -11.81 6.85 6.44
N PRO A 261 -12.43 7.50 7.45
CA PRO A 261 -13.82 7.21 7.84
C PRO A 261 -14.81 7.30 6.67
N GLU A 262 -14.58 8.26 5.77
CA GLU A 262 -15.36 8.48 4.56
C GLU A 262 -15.19 7.31 3.56
N GLU A 263 -13.95 6.85 3.37
CA GLU A 263 -13.62 5.73 2.49
C GLU A 263 -14.10 4.37 3.00
N GLN A 264 -14.18 4.19 4.32
CA GLN A 264 -14.74 2.99 4.94
C GLN A 264 -16.24 2.79 4.64
N GLN A 265 -16.95 3.84 4.20
CA GLN A 265 -18.37 3.77 3.81
C GLN A 265 -18.59 3.15 2.44
N LEU A 266 -17.53 3.04 1.64
CA LEU A 266 -17.59 2.47 0.30
C LEU A 266 -17.32 0.95 0.35
N THR A 267 -17.88 0.22 -0.59
CA THR A 267 -17.46 -1.16 -0.89
C THR A 267 -16.19 -1.16 -1.76
N ASP A 268 -15.49 -2.29 -1.85
CA ASP A 268 -14.31 -2.38 -2.73
C ASP A 268 -14.65 -2.16 -4.20
N THR A 269 -15.82 -2.62 -4.65
CA THR A 269 -16.31 -2.39 -6.02
C THR A 269 -16.52 -0.89 -6.27
N GLN A 270 -17.05 -0.15 -5.29
CA GLN A 270 -17.23 1.29 -5.40
C GLN A 270 -15.89 2.01 -5.44
N ARG A 271 -14.94 1.68 -4.55
CA ARG A 271 -13.58 2.25 -4.59
C ARG A 271 -12.89 1.98 -5.91
N THR A 272 -12.96 0.74 -6.41
CA THR A 272 -12.39 0.35 -7.71
C THR A 272 -13.01 1.16 -8.86
N THR A 273 -14.32 1.39 -8.82
CA THR A 273 -15.03 2.19 -9.83
C THR A 273 -14.64 3.66 -9.74
N ARG A 274 -14.58 4.24 -8.53
CA ARG A 274 -14.09 5.60 -8.31
C ARG A 274 -12.68 5.76 -8.85
N ASP A 275 -11.77 4.87 -8.47
CA ASP A 275 -10.37 4.93 -8.88
C ASP A 275 -10.22 4.94 -10.41
N ALA A 276 -11.02 4.13 -11.11
CA ALA A 276 -11.04 4.10 -12.57
C ALA A 276 -11.52 5.44 -13.16
N LEU A 277 -12.61 5.99 -12.62
CA LEU A 277 -13.17 7.27 -13.06
C LEU A 277 -12.23 8.45 -12.80
N GLU A 278 -11.47 8.43 -11.70
CA GLU A 278 -10.47 9.45 -11.39
C GLU A 278 -9.30 9.43 -12.38
N ARG A 279 -8.83 8.24 -12.77
CA ARG A 279 -7.81 8.11 -13.83
C ARG A 279 -8.33 8.54 -15.20
N GLU A 280 -9.58 8.20 -15.52
CA GLU A 280 -10.26 8.71 -16.73
C GLU A 280 -10.35 10.24 -16.70
N LEU A 281 -10.73 10.82 -15.56
CA LEU A 281 -10.81 12.27 -15.37
C LEU A 281 -9.46 12.96 -15.54
N LYS A 282 -8.39 12.39 -14.97
CA LYS A 282 -7.03 12.91 -15.10
C LYS A 282 -6.58 12.86 -16.57
N THR A 283 -6.78 11.73 -17.24
CA THR A 283 -6.49 11.57 -18.68
C THR A 283 -7.24 12.60 -19.52
N LEU A 284 -8.53 12.84 -19.23
CA LEU A 284 -9.34 13.83 -19.92
C LEU A 284 -8.79 15.25 -19.73
N LYS A 285 -8.38 15.61 -18.49
CA LYS A 285 -7.76 16.91 -18.18
C LYS A 285 -6.47 17.13 -18.97
N GLU A 286 -5.61 16.13 -19.06
CA GLU A 286 -4.36 16.20 -19.84
C GLU A 286 -4.61 16.40 -21.36
N GLN A 287 -5.75 15.89 -21.85
CA GLN A 287 -6.15 16.03 -23.25
C GLN A 287 -6.92 17.33 -23.55
N ARG A 288 -7.25 18.16 -22.54
CA ARG A 288 -8.07 19.37 -22.71
C ARG A 288 -7.58 20.28 -23.84
N ALA A 289 -6.27 20.53 -23.94
CA ALA A 289 -5.70 21.41 -24.96
C ALA A 289 -5.86 20.87 -26.40
N LYS A 290 -6.15 19.58 -26.57
CA LYS A 290 -6.29 18.88 -27.85
C LYS A 290 -7.75 18.59 -28.23
N MET A 291 -8.71 18.99 -27.40
CA MET A 291 -10.14 18.71 -27.58
C MET A 291 -10.94 19.97 -27.84
N LYS A 292 -12.06 19.82 -28.55
CA LYS A 292 -13.06 20.90 -28.64
C LYS A 292 -13.72 21.11 -27.29
N GLU A 293 -14.14 22.35 -27.04
CA GLU A 293 -14.67 22.75 -25.75
C GLU A 293 -15.93 21.96 -25.34
N ASP A 294 -16.91 21.89 -26.24
CA ASP A 294 -18.18 21.16 -26.02
C ASP A 294 -17.96 19.66 -25.79
N ASP A 295 -17.06 19.04 -26.57
CA ASP A 295 -16.74 17.61 -26.46
C ASP A 295 -16.10 17.30 -25.09
N TYR A 296 -15.19 18.16 -24.62
CA TYR A 296 -14.56 18.01 -23.32
C TYR A 296 -15.58 18.16 -22.18
N TYR A 297 -16.44 19.18 -22.22
CA TYR A 297 -17.43 19.38 -21.14
C TYR A 297 -18.46 18.26 -21.11
N THR A 298 -18.86 17.73 -22.26
CA THR A 298 -19.74 16.56 -22.35
C THR A 298 -19.12 15.33 -21.69
N GLN A 299 -17.84 15.04 -21.97
CA GLN A 299 -17.15 13.91 -21.34
C GLN A 299 -16.90 14.15 -19.85
N LEU A 300 -16.55 15.37 -19.47
CA LEU A 300 -16.33 15.76 -18.08
C LEU A 300 -17.60 15.56 -17.25
N GLU A 301 -18.74 16.07 -17.74
CA GLU A 301 -20.03 15.90 -17.08
C GLU A 301 -20.37 14.41 -16.91
N ALA A 302 -20.18 13.60 -17.95
CA ALA A 302 -20.45 12.17 -17.90
C ALA A 302 -19.60 11.45 -16.83
N ILE A 303 -18.32 11.81 -16.68
CA ILE A 303 -17.44 11.24 -15.63
C ILE A 303 -17.87 11.71 -14.24
N LEU A 304 -18.14 13.01 -14.07
CA LEU A 304 -18.53 13.58 -12.77
C LEU A 304 -19.86 13.03 -12.27
N LEU A 305 -20.84 12.82 -13.15
CA LEU A 305 -22.11 12.19 -12.79
C LEU A 305 -21.91 10.75 -12.30
N LYS A 306 -21.06 9.97 -12.99
CA LYS A 306 -20.72 8.60 -12.56
C LYS A 306 -20.00 8.61 -11.21
N LEU A 307 -19.08 9.55 -10.98
CA LEU A 307 -18.40 9.71 -9.69
C LEU A 307 -19.41 10.03 -8.58
N GLY A 308 -20.33 10.98 -8.82
CA GLY A 308 -21.40 11.30 -7.87
C GLY A 308 -22.22 10.07 -7.47
N ALA A 309 -22.60 9.23 -8.46
CA ALA A 309 -23.36 8.01 -8.23
C ALA A 309 -22.63 6.98 -7.35
N VAL A 310 -21.29 6.95 -7.36
CA VAL A 310 -20.51 6.07 -6.47
C VAL A 310 -20.77 6.40 -5.00
N TYR A 311 -20.88 7.67 -4.66
CA TYR A 311 -21.02 8.14 -3.27
C TYR A 311 -22.47 8.22 -2.76
N GLU A 312 -23.47 8.23 -3.66
CA GLU A 312 -24.89 8.24 -3.25
C GLU A 312 -25.32 6.93 -2.60
N THR A 313 -24.73 5.80 -3.01
CA THR A 313 -25.08 4.47 -2.51
C THR A 313 -24.18 4.10 -1.32
N LYS A 314 -24.44 4.62 -0.13
CA LYS A 314 -23.66 4.23 1.06
C LYS A 314 -23.92 2.76 1.43
N SER A 315 -22.86 2.02 1.78
CA SER A 315 -22.95 0.62 2.22
C SER A 315 -23.63 0.47 3.57
#